data_AF-A0AA88ZJ74-F1
#
_entry.id   AF-A0AA88ZJ74-F1
#
_cell.length_a   1.000
_cell.length_b   1.000
_cell.length_c   1.000
_cell.angle_alpha   90.00
_cell.angle_beta   90.00
_cell.angle_gamma   90.00
#
_symmetry.space_group_name_H-M   'P 1'
#
loop_
_entity.id
_entity.type
_entity.pdbx_description
1 polymer ?
#
loop_
_entity_poly.entity_id
_entity_poly.type
_entity_poly.pdbx_seq_one_letter_code
_entity_poly.pdbx_strand_id
1 'polypeptide(L)'
;MSYTPNASEAKFLTVERFKYSRLETQAVIEKLKAANFADLALLDQIEKEDLFLKIRARSYRRCKVQFLVAIPIIFLGLVFKDEFSVFYLTTAIATYFLISSFFGLQSNKISKLEKKYSTNSTQNY
;
A
#
# COMPACT_ATOMS: atom_id res chain seq x y z
N MET A 1 -20.53 -19.60 -24.98
CA MET A 1 -19.83 -18.52 -25.69
C MET A 1 -19.01 -17.76 -24.67
N SER A 2 -17.70 -17.64 -24.88
CA SER A 2 -16.83 -16.83 -24.02
C SER A 2 -17.09 -15.34 -24.28
N TYR A 3 -17.30 -14.56 -23.23
CA TYR A 3 -17.50 -13.12 -23.36
C TYR A 3 -16.19 -12.41 -23.71
N THR A 4 -16.24 -11.46 -24.64
CA THR A 4 -15.12 -10.57 -24.98
C THR A 4 -15.41 -9.16 -24.46
N PRO A 5 -14.55 -8.57 -23.61
CA PRO A 5 -14.75 -7.25 -23.05
C PRO A 5 -14.71 -6.18 -24.13
N ASN A 6 -15.55 -5.16 -23.97
CA ASN A 6 -15.50 -3.99 -24.86
C ASN A 6 -14.26 -3.12 -24.56
N ALA A 7 -14.00 -2.13 -25.41
CA ALA A 7 -12.82 -1.27 -25.29
C ALA A 7 -12.76 -0.45 -23.98
N SER A 8 -13.90 -0.24 -23.31
CA SER A 8 -13.94 0.43 -22.00
C SER A 8 -13.63 -0.52 -20.85
N GLU A 9 -14.11 -1.76 -20.90
CA GLU A 9 -13.88 -2.80 -19.90
C GLU A 9 -12.43 -3.29 -19.94
N ALA A 10 -11.84 -3.37 -21.13
CA ALA A 10 -10.43 -3.73 -21.32
C ALA A 10 -9.47 -2.78 -20.57
N LYS A 11 -9.86 -1.51 -20.34
CA LYS A 11 -9.02 -0.55 -19.60
C LYS A 11 -8.86 -0.95 -18.14
N PHE A 12 -9.89 -1.52 -17.52
CA PHE A 12 -9.85 -1.99 -16.13
C PHE A 12 -8.97 -3.23 -15.94
N LEU A 13 -8.66 -3.93 -17.04
CA LEU A 13 -7.78 -5.10 -17.04
C LEU A 13 -6.29 -4.73 -17.18
N THR A 14 -5.97 -3.44 -17.28
CA THR A 14 -4.60 -2.94 -17.49
C THR A 14 -4.20 -1.97 -16.38
N VAL A 15 -3.00 -1.39 -16.51
CA VAL A 15 -2.49 -0.33 -15.62
C VAL A 15 -3.38 0.94 -15.66
N GLU A 16 -4.20 1.11 -16.70
CA GLU A 16 -5.15 2.22 -16.78
C GLU A 16 -6.19 2.21 -15.66
N ARG A 17 -6.44 1.05 -15.03
CA ARG A 17 -7.34 0.92 -13.89
C ARG A 17 -7.01 1.88 -12.74
N PHE A 18 -5.74 2.25 -12.56
CA PHE A 18 -5.31 3.19 -11.52
C PHE A 18 -5.78 4.64 -11.75
N LYS A 19 -6.29 4.96 -12.93
CA LYS A 19 -6.93 6.25 -13.22
C LYS A 19 -8.38 6.31 -12.68
N TYR A 20 -9.01 5.14 -12.51
CA TYR A 20 -10.39 4.97 -12.04
C TYR A 20 -10.44 4.69 -10.53
N SER A 21 -11.64 4.49 -9.98
CA SER A 21 -11.79 4.03 -8.60
C SER A 21 -11.69 2.51 -8.48
N ARG A 22 -11.32 2.06 -7.27
CA ARG A 22 -11.26 0.63 -6.96
C ARG A 22 -12.65 -0.04 -6.99
N LEU A 23 -13.68 0.68 -6.58
CA LEU A 23 -15.06 0.20 -6.61
C LEU A 23 -15.55 -0.01 -8.05
N GLU A 24 -15.27 0.93 -8.95
CA GLU A 24 -15.58 0.77 -10.38
C GLU A 24 -14.83 -0.43 -10.98
N THR A 25 -13.55 -0.58 -10.64
CA THR A 25 -12.73 -1.72 -11.12
C THR A 25 -13.32 -3.04 -10.65
N GLN A 26 -13.70 -3.12 -9.38
CA GLN A 26 -14.28 -4.34 -8.80
C GLN A 26 -15.64 -4.67 -9.42
N ALA A 27 -16.50 -3.68 -9.64
CA ALA A 27 -17.78 -3.87 -10.31
C ALA A 27 -17.62 -4.41 -11.74
N VAL A 28 -16.61 -3.93 -12.48
CA VAL A 28 -16.28 -4.42 -13.83
C VAL A 28 -15.75 -5.86 -13.76
N ILE A 29 -14.87 -6.17 -12.81
CA ILE A 29 -14.33 -7.53 -12.62
C ILE A 29 -15.45 -8.52 -12.29
N GLU A 30 -16.35 -8.18 -11.36
CA GLU A 30 -17.50 -9.02 -10.99
C GLU A 30 -18.45 -9.26 -12.17
N LYS A 31 -18.70 -8.22 -12.97
CA LYS A 31 -19.47 -8.33 -14.22
C LYS A 31 -18.80 -9.29 -15.20
N LEU A 32 -17.48 -9.20 -15.38
CA LEU A 32 -16.74 -10.08 -16.30
C LEU A 32 -16.68 -11.53 -15.81
N LYS A 33 -16.60 -11.75 -14.49
CA LYS A 33 -16.73 -13.09 -13.88
C LYS A 33 -18.12 -13.69 -14.13
N ALA A 34 -19.18 -12.92 -13.90
CA ALA A 34 -20.56 -13.35 -14.16
C ALA A 34 -20.83 -13.63 -15.65
N ALA A 35 -20.15 -12.92 -16.55
CA ALA A 35 -20.27 -13.08 -17.99
C ALA A 35 -19.46 -14.26 -18.58
N ASN A 36 -18.80 -15.08 -17.75
CA ASN A 36 -17.89 -16.15 -18.20
C ASN A 36 -16.81 -15.63 -19.17
N PHE A 37 -16.10 -14.58 -18.75
CA PHE A 37 -14.90 -14.12 -19.44
C PHE A 37 -13.89 -15.25 -19.61
N ALA A 38 -13.28 -15.35 -20.80
CA ALA A 38 -12.42 -16.47 -21.18
C ALA A 38 -11.18 -16.62 -20.28
N ASP A 39 -10.65 -15.49 -19.77
CA ASP A 39 -9.41 -15.45 -19.02
C ASP A 39 -9.67 -15.08 -17.56
N LEU A 40 -10.26 -16.01 -16.81
CA LEU A 40 -10.50 -15.87 -15.38
C LEU A 40 -9.18 -15.74 -14.59
N ALA A 41 -8.08 -16.30 -15.10
CA ALA A 41 -6.77 -16.21 -14.47
C ALA A 41 -6.26 -14.77 -14.42
N LEU A 42 -6.48 -14.00 -15.49
CA LEU A 42 -6.19 -12.56 -15.53
C LEU A 42 -6.98 -11.78 -14.47
N LEU A 43 -8.27 -12.09 -14.29
CA LEU A 43 -9.11 -11.41 -13.29
C LEU A 43 -8.62 -11.69 -11.86
N ASP A 44 -8.29 -12.94 -11.56
CA ASP A 44 -7.72 -13.31 -10.26
C ASP A 44 -6.34 -12.71 -10.02
N GLN A 45 -5.53 -12.54 -11.08
CA GLN A 45 -4.26 -11.84 -10.98
C GLN A 45 -4.47 -10.36 -10.61
N ILE A 46 -5.41 -9.67 -11.25
CA ILE A 46 -5.71 -8.26 -10.96
C ILE A 46 -6.20 -8.10 -9.51
N GLU A 47 -7.09 -8.97 -9.04
CA GLU A 47 -7.55 -8.95 -7.64
C GLU A 47 -6.40 -9.14 -6.64
N LYS A 48 -5.47 -10.05 -6.94
CA LYS A 48 -4.25 -10.26 -6.13
C LYS A 48 -3.37 -9.02 -6.14
N GLU A 49 -3.11 -8.42 -7.30
CA GLU A 49 -2.32 -7.19 -7.42
C GLU A 49 -2.93 -6.04 -6.61
N ASP A 50 -4.25 -5.87 -6.67
CA ASP A 50 -4.96 -4.82 -5.92
C ASP A 50 -4.92 -5.09 -4.41
N LEU A 51 -4.97 -6.35 -3.98
CA LEU A 51 -4.79 -6.74 -2.58
C LEU A 51 -3.36 -6.46 -2.10
N PHE A 52 -2.34 -6.82 -2.90
CA PHE A 52 -0.95 -6.49 -2.62
C PHE A 52 -0.74 -4.97 -2.53
N LEU A 53 -1.38 -4.19 -3.41
CA LEU A 53 -1.30 -2.74 -3.37
C LEU A 53 -1.85 -2.16 -2.07
N LYS A 54 -2.99 -2.68 -1.61
CA LYS A 54 -3.59 -2.30 -0.31
C LYS A 54 -2.65 -2.62 0.85
N ILE A 55 -2.04 -3.80 0.84
CA ILE A 55 -1.07 -4.21 1.86
C ILE A 55 0.14 -3.27 1.84
N ARG A 56 0.72 -3.03 0.67
CA ARG A 56 1.86 -2.11 0.48
C ARG A 56 1.53 -0.71 1.00
N ALA A 57 0.34 -0.19 0.71
CA ALA A 57 -0.09 1.14 1.14
C ALA A 57 -0.21 1.25 2.67
N ARG A 58 -0.76 0.20 3.29
CA ARG A 58 -0.85 0.11 4.75
C ARG A 58 0.54 0.02 5.38
N SER A 59 1.42 -0.82 4.84
CA SER A 59 2.81 -0.96 5.31
C SER A 59 3.57 0.35 5.17
N TYR A 60 3.46 1.04 4.03
CA TYR A 60 4.08 2.35 3.81
C TYR A 60 3.63 3.39 4.85
N ARG A 61 2.33 3.43 5.16
CA ARG A 61 1.80 4.33 6.21
C ARG A 61 2.36 3.97 7.60
N ARG A 62 2.46 2.68 7.94
CA ARG A 62 3.04 2.22 9.21
C ARG A 62 4.51 2.60 9.33
N CYS A 63 5.31 2.37 8.29
CA CYS A 63 6.73 2.75 8.28
C CYS A 63 6.93 4.27 8.41
N LYS A 64 6.04 5.09 7.82
CA LYS A 64 6.05 6.55 8.05
C LYS A 64 5.83 6.92 9.50
N VAL A 65 4.86 6.28 10.16
CA VAL A 65 4.58 6.54 11.57
C VAL A 65 5.75 6.10 12.44
N GLN A 66 6.33 4.92 12.19
CA GLN A 66 7.52 4.46 12.91
C GLN A 66 8.71 5.43 12.76
N PHE A 67 8.91 5.98 11.56
CA PHE A 67 9.93 7.01 11.33
C PHE A 67 9.66 8.28 12.16
N LEU A 68 8.41 8.74 12.24
CA LEU A 68 8.04 9.89 13.07
C LEU A 68 8.18 9.62 14.57
N VAL A 69 7.89 8.40 15.01
CA VAL A 69 8.04 7.96 16.41
C VAL A 69 9.51 7.86 16.83
N ALA A 70 10.44 7.60 15.90
CA ALA A 70 11.86 7.59 16.22
C ALA A 70 12.39 8.97 16.67
N ILE A 71 11.81 10.07 16.18
CA ILE A 71 12.24 11.45 16.49
C ILE A 71 12.16 11.76 18.00
N PRO A 72 11.01 11.58 18.69
CA PRO A 72 10.94 11.82 20.13
C PRO A 72 11.79 10.84 20.95
N ILE A 73 12.02 9.61 20.47
CA ILE A 73 12.90 8.64 21.14
C ILE A 73 14.36 9.13 21.13
N ILE A 74 14.82 9.68 20.01
CA ILE A 74 16.16 10.30 19.92
C ILE A 74 16.25 11.48 20.89
N PHE A 75 15.20 12.32 20.94
CA PHE A 75 15.16 13.46 21.86
C PHE A 75 15.22 13.02 23.33
N LEU A 76 14.47 11.99 23.71
CA LEU A 76 14.54 11.37 25.04
C LEU A 76 15.95 10.89 25.35
N GLY A 77 16.62 10.21 24.41
CA GLY A 77 18.01 9.82 24.58
C GLY A 77 18.93 11.01 24.87
N LEU A 78 18.78 12.11 24.12
CA LEU A 78 19.57 13.33 24.33
C LEU A 78 19.32 14.00 25.69
N VAL A 79 18.09 13.94 26.22
CA VAL A 79 17.75 14.46 27.56
C VAL A 79 18.47 13.66 28.66
N PHE A 80 18.54 12.33 28.50
CA PHE A 80 19.21 11.43 29.45
C PHE A 80 20.66 11.11 29.07
N LYS A 81 21.35 12.02 28.37
CA LYS A 81 22.73 11.79 27.87
C LYS A 81 23.73 11.40 28.98
N ASP A 82 23.50 11.89 30.19
CA ASP A 82 24.39 11.69 31.34
C ASP A 82 24.15 10.31 32.00
N GLU A 83 23.02 9.68 31.73
CA GLU A 83 22.73 8.29 32.11
C GLU A 83 23.10 7.33 30.98
N PHE A 84 24.32 6.79 31.08
CA PHE A 84 24.91 5.93 30.06
C PHE A 84 23.97 4.79 29.60
N SER A 85 23.37 4.04 30.54
CA SER A 85 22.50 2.91 30.22
C SER A 85 21.25 3.32 29.42
N VAL A 86 20.58 4.40 29.84
CA VAL A 86 19.36 4.92 29.20
C VAL A 86 19.67 5.51 27.83
N PHE A 87 20.80 6.22 27.70
CA PHE A 87 21.27 6.78 26.43
C PHE A 87 21.53 5.70 25.38
N TYR A 88 22.26 4.63 25.71
CA TYR A 88 22.53 3.55 24.74
C TYR A 88 21.26 2.78 24.38
N LEU A 89 20.37 2.52 25.35
CA LEU A 89 19.11 1.82 25.10
C LEU A 89 18.20 2.62 24.13
N THR A 90 17.99 3.90 24.42
CA THR A 90 17.16 4.78 23.59
C THR A 90 17.75 4.98 22.20
N THR A 91 19.07 5.10 22.10
CA THR A 91 19.79 5.20 20.82
C THR A 91 19.63 3.91 20.01
N ALA A 92 19.84 2.74 20.61
CA ALA A 92 19.68 1.45 19.93
C ALA A 92 18.25 1.25 19.39
N ILE A 93 17.24 1.57 20.20
CA ILE A 93 15.82 1.53 19.79
C ILE A 93 15.58 2.50 18.63
N ALA A 94 16.02 3.75 18.75
CA ALA A 94 15.85 4.74 17.69
C ALA A 94 16.51 4.31 16.38
N THR A 95 17.75 3.80 16.44
CA THR A 95 18.48 3.31 15.27
C THR A 95 17.74 2.14 14.61
N TYR A 96 17.25 1.18 15.39
CA TYR A 96 16.44 0.07 14.86
C TYR A 96 15.17 0.56 14.15
N PHE A 97 14.43 1.49 14.77
CA PHE A 97 13.22 2.08 14.18
C PHE A 97 13.53 2.84 12.90
N LEU A 98 14.62 3.60 12.84
CA LEU A 98 15.03 4.35 11.66
C LEU A 98 15.39 3.42 10.50
N ILE A 99 16.24 2.42 10.74
CA ILE A 99 16.70 1.47 9.71
C ILE A 99 15.52 0.66 9.17
N SER A 100 14.72 0.07 10.07
CA SER A 100 13.55 -0.72 9.66
C SER A 100 12.52 0.11 8.91
N SER A 101 12.26 1.35 9.34
CA SER A 101 11.36 2.26 8.64
C SER A 101 11.92 2.68 7.29
N PHE A 102 13.23 2.94 7.18
CA PHE A 102 13.85 3.35 5.93
C PHE A 102 13.73 2.27 4.84
N PHE A 103 14.13 1.03 5.16
CA PHE A 103 13.96 -0.09 4.24
C PHE A 103 12.49 -0.37 3.93
N GLY A 104 11.61 -0.26 4.93
CA GLY A 104 10.16 -0.39 4.75
C GLY A 104 9.57 0.67 3.82
N LEU A 105 10.02 1.93 3.90
CA LEU A 105 9.56 3.02 3.05
C LEU A 105 10.02 2.87 1.60
N GLN A 106 11.26 2.41 1.39
CA GLN A 106 11.79 2.19 0.04
C GLN A 106 11.13 0.99 -0.63
N SER A 107 11.02 -0.14 0.09
CA SER A 107 10.44 -1.38 -0.44
C SER A 107 8.94 -1.25 -0.73
N ASN A 108 8.24 -0.41 0.04
CA ASN A 108 6.81 -0.18 -0.12
C ASN A 108 6.50 1.18 -0.77
N LYS A 109 7.41 1.72 -1.58
CA LYS A 109 7.15 2.96 -2.32
C LYS A 109 5.99 2.74 -3.30
N ILE A 110 5.03 3.67 -3.29
CA ILE A 110 3.81 3.60 -4.10
C ILE A 110 3.70 4.89 -4.91
N SER A 111 3.29 4.76 -6.17
CA SER A 111 3.03 5.87 -7.09
C SER A 111 1.89 6.76 -6.58
N LYS A 112 1.85 8.03 -7.01
CA LYS A 112 0.74 8.94 -6.68
C LYS A 112 -0.61 8.39 -7.16
N LEU A 113 -0.64 7.74 -8.33
CA LEU A 113 -1.86 7.16 -8.92
C LEU A 113 -2.33 5.94 -8.13
N GLU A 114 -1.42 5.02 -7.85
CA GLU A 114 -1.68 3.84 -7.02
C GLU A 114 -2.15 4.22 -5.59
N LYS A 115 -1.56 5.27 -5.02
CA LYS A 115 -1.97 5.79 -3.72
C LYS A 115 -3.41 6.30 -3.78
N LYS A 116 -3.76 7.09 -4.80
CA LYS A 116 -5.11 7.61 -5.02
C LYS A 116 -6.12 6.47 -5.20
N TYR A 117 -5.75 5.48 -6.01
CA TYR A 117 -6.53 4.26 -6.23
C TYR A 117 -6.79 3.49 -4.92
N SER A 118 -5.76 3.31 -4.09
CA SER A 118 -5.88 2.64 -2.79
C SER A 118 -6.69 3.43 -1.76
N THR A 119 -6.73 4.77 -1.82
CA THR A 119 -7.47 5.63 -0.88
C THR A 119 -8.93 5.84 -1.29
N ASN A 120 -9.23 5.84 -2.59
CA ASN A 120 -10.58 5.93 -3.14
C ASN A 120 -11.42 4.65 -2.92
N SER A 121 -10.86 3.66 -2.21
CA SER A 121 -11.56 2.49 -1.67
C SER A 121 -12.48 2.83 -0.49
N THR A 122 -12.43 4.04 0.05
CA THR A 122 -13.01 4.40 1.37
C THR A 122 -14.06 5.51 1.33
N GLN A 123 -14.54 5.92 0.15
CA GLN A 123 -15.71 6.80 0.05
C GLN A 123 -16.99 5.98 -0.08
N ASN A 124 -17.37 5.31 1.01
CA ASN A 124 -18.76 4.97 1.29
C ASN A 124 -18.88 4.87 2.81
N TYR A 125 -19.78 5.72 3.33
CA TYR A 125 -20.13 6.03 4.72
C TYR A 125 -19.24 7.08 5.41
#